data_AF-A0A3D3K8B4-F1
#
_entry.id   AF-A0A3D3K8B4-F1
#
_cell.length_a   1.000
_cell.length_b   1.000
_cell.length_c   1.000
_cell.angle_alpha   90.00
_cell.angle_beta   90.00
_cell.angle_gamma   90.00
#
_symmetry.space_group_name_H-M   'P 1'
#
loop_
_entity.id
_entity.type
_entity.pdbx_description
1 polymer ?
#
loop_
_entity_poly.entity_id
_entity_poly.type
_entity_poly.pdbx_seq_one_letter_code
_entity_poly.pdbx_strand_id
1 'polypeptide(L)'
;MDQRNNDIDFVVFWVDGSDPAWLAERRQWAGAPDGETEDGSAIRSRDWGTLRHWLRSAERFAPWVRRIHLVTWGHLPAWLDTSAPKLRVVRHRDFIPAEYLPTFNSLAIGLNLHRIEGLAEQFVVFNDDMFLTRPCRPDHFFRGGLPCDMARLCAVRPSSIGHIIYNDLELLNARWSAREVLRRHAAKWFSPRYGVRNLLKSLTLAVWSFFPGIFDPHLPQPYLRRQWFRAWGGAWGERLDATCRHRLRSITGISDYLVRYDMLCRGEFAPLGLGDSRLVTLADDTLEAICR
;
A
#
# COMPACT_ATOMS: atom_id res chain seq x y z
N MET A 1 3.74 -6.80 34.25
CA MET A 1 2.60 -6.47 33.35
C MET A 1 3.20 -5.70 32.18
N ASP A 2 3.69 -6.42 31.19
CA ASP A 2 4.54 -5.86 30.13
C ASP A 2 3.64 -5.29 29.01
N GLN A 3 3.40 -3.98 29.05
CA GLN A 3 2.75 -3.26 27.96
C GLN A 3 3.74 -3.20 26.79
N ARG A 4 3.76 -4.24 25.96
CA ARG A 4 4.44 -4.20 24.66
C ARG A 4 3.94 -2.96 23.92
N ASN A 5 4.87 -2.07 23.59
CA ASN A 5 4.62 -0.79 22.95
C ASN A 5 3.77 -0.98 21.67
N ASN A 6 2.48 -0.67 21.73
CA ASN A 6 1.49 -0.85 20.65
C ASN A 6 1.41 0.39 19.75
N ASP A 7 2.53 1.07 19.57
CA ASP A 7 2.66 2.24 18.71
C ASP A 7 2.35 1.85 17.27
N ILE A 8 1.23 2.34 16.74
CA ILE A 8 0.82 2.17 15.35
C ILE A 8 0.77 3.54 14.69
N ASP A 9 1.47 3.66 13.58
CA ASP A 9 1.46 4.85 12.74
C ASP A 9 0.62 4.64 11.49
N PHE A 10 0.03 5.71 10.97
CA PHE A 10 -0.51 5.74 9.62
C PHE A 10 0.44 6.49 8.69
N VAL A 11 0.57 6.00 7.47
CA VAL A 11 1.27 6.67 6.37
C VAL A 11 0.24 6.92 5.28
N VAL A 12 0.09 8.17 4.86
CA VAL A 12 -0.82 8.54 3.78
C VAL A 12 -0.07 9.33 2.72
N PHE A 13 -0.24 8.94 1.46
CA PHE A 13 0.36 9.65 0.33
C PHE A 13 -0.54 10.81 -0.10
N TRP A 14 0.06 11.95 -0.47
CA TRP A 14 -0.66 13.04 -1.09
C TRP A 14 0.24 13.91 -1.96
N VAL A 15 -0.24 14.27 -3.13
CA VAL A 15 0.37 15.28 -4.01
C VAL A 15 -0.72 16.18 -4.59
N ASP A 16 -0.39 17.46 -4.79
CA ASP A 16 -1.15 18.40 -5.59
C ASP A 16 -0.64 18.37 -7.04
N GLY A 17 -1.37 17.68 -7.93
CA GLY A 17 -1.06 17.64 -9.36
C GLY A 17 -1.32 18.95 -10.11
N SER A 18 -1.86 19.98 -9.44
CA SER A 18 -2.02 21.33 -10.00
C SER A 18 -0.88 22.28 -9.63
N ASP A 19 0.04 21.86 -8.75
CA ASP A 19 1.18 22.66 -8.32
C ASP A 19 2.14 22.96 -9.50
N PRO A 20 2.38 24.23 -9.85
CA PRO A 20 3.18 24.59 -11.01
C PRO A 20 4.67 24.22 -10.87
N ALA A 21 5.23 24.26 -9.66
CA ALA A 21 6.62 23.90 -9.41
C ALA A 21 6.83 22.38 -9.54
N TRP A 22 5.91 21.60 -8.97
CA TRP A 22 5.90 20.15 -9.11
C TRP A 22 5.74 19.71 -10.58
N LEU A 23 4.80 20.33 -11.30
CA LEU A 23 4.60 20.07 -12.74
C LEU A 23 5.83 20.46 -13.56
N ALA A 24 6.46 21.60 -13.26
CA ALA A 24 7.67 22.03 -13.96
C ALA A 24 8.83 21.05 -13.77
N GLU A 25 9.08 20.58 -12.55
CA GLU A 25 10.10 19.57 -12.28
C GLU A 25 9.75 18.24 -12.96
N ARG A 26 8.49 17.77 -12.88
CA ARG A 26 8.04 16.54 -13.53
C ARG A 26 8.24 16.56 -15.05
N ARG A 27 7.94 17.68 -15.71
CA ARG A 27 8.11 17.84 -17.16
C ARG A 27 9.56 17.69 -17.62
N GLN A 28 10.54 18.04 -16.79
CA GLN A 28 11.96 17.85 -17.12
C GLN A 28 12.33 16.37 -17.29
N TRP A 29 11.58 15.47 -16.64
CA TRP A 29 11.84 14.03 -16.63
C TRP A 29 10.88 13.21 -17.49
N ALA A 30 9.76 13.80 -17.92
CA ALA A 30 8.73 13.10 -18.69
C ALA A 30 9.04 12.94 -20.19
N GLY A 31 10.07 13.61 -20.71
CA GLY A 31 10.36 13.67 -22.14
C GLY A 31 9.35 14.54 -22.91
N ALA A 32 9.57 14.73 -24.22
CA ALA A 32 8.67 15.48 -25.10
C ALA A 32 7.24 14.89 -25.12
N PRO A 33 6.20 15.68 -25.46
CA PRO A 33 4.78 15.35 -25.23
C PRO A 33 4.21 14.20 -26.08
N ASP A 34 5.02 13.52 -26.90
CA ASP A 34 4.56 12.58 -27.92
C ASP A 34 4.29 11.17 -27.37
N GLY A 35 3.83 11.09 -26.13
CA GLY A 35 3.47 9.84 -25.49
C GLY A 35 2.94 10.07 -24.09
N GLU A 36 1.78 10.70 -23.96
CA GLU A 36 0.94 10.47 -22.78
C GLU A 36 0.62 8.97 -22.72
N THR A 37 1.51 8.21 -22.10
CA THR A 37 1.16 6.90 -21.58
C THR A 37 0.03 7.11 -20.57
N GLU A 38 -0.87 6.15 -20.43
CA GLU A 38 -1.93 6.15 -19.40
C GLU A 38 -1.35 6.42 -17.99
N ASP A 39 -0.06 6.14 -17.83
CA ASP A 39 0.82 6.37 -16.68
C ASP A 39 1.26 7.82 -16.46
N GLY A 40 1.35 8.62 -17.53
CA GLY A 40 1.62 10.06 -17.49
C GLY A 40 0.37 10.92 -17.26
N SER A 41 -0.83 10.34 -17.36
CA SER A 41 -2.09 11.10 -17.30
C SER A 41 -2.24 11.93 -16.02
N ALA A 42 -2.80 13.14 -16.17
CA ALA A 42 -3.11 14.05 -15.05
C ALA A 42 -4.01 13.39 -13.98
N ILE A 43 -4.77 12.35 -14.36
CA ILE A 43 -5.66 11.59 -13.47
C ILE A 43 -4.90 11.01 -12.26
N ARG A 44 -3.63 10.59 -12.43
CA ARG A 44 -2.85 9.93 -11.37
C ARG A 44 -2.27 10.88 -10.32
N SER A 45 -2.35 12.18 -10.56
CA SER A 45 -1.88 13.21 -9.62
C SER A 45 -2.99 14.19 -9.26
N ARG A 46 -4.21 13.92 -9.71
CA ARG A 46 -5.37 14.77 -9.43
C ARG A 46 -5.71 14.73 -7.94
N ASP A 47 -5.67 15.88 -7.30
CA ASP A 47 -6.26 16.06 -5.98
C ASP A 47 -7.79 16.19 -6.10
N TRP A 48 -8.51 15.36 -5.34
CA TRP A 48 -9.97 15.44 -5.22
C TRP A 48 -10.42 16.36 -4.08
N GLY A 49 -9.47 16.99 -3.38
CA GLY A 49 -9.71 17.80 -2.19
C GLY A 49 -10.15 16.96 -0.98
N THR A 50 -10.01 15.64 -1.03
CA THR A 50 -10.54 14.71 -0.03
C THR A 50 -9.64 14.55 1.19
N LEU A 51 -8.38 15.01 1.14
CA LEU A 51 -7.42 14.88 2.24
C LEU A 51 -7.94 15.46 3.57
N ARG A 52 -8.69 16.57 3.54
CA ARG A 52 -9.30 17.16 4.74
C ARG A 52 -10.26 16.18 5.43
N HIS A 53 -11.03 15.43 4.64
CA HIS A 53 -11.99 14.44 5.12
C HIS A 53 -11.26 13.20 5.60
N TRP A 54 -10.18 12.81 4.91
CA TRP A 54 -9.31 11.72 5.32
C TRP A 54 -8.73 11.96 6.71
N LEU A 55 -8.17 13.15 6.97
CA LEU A 55 -7.59 13.50 8.28
C LEU A 55 -8.65 13.49 9.40
N ARG A 56 -9.86 14.01 9.13
CA ARG A 56 -10.97 13.98 10.10
C ARG A 56 -11.50 12.57 10.33
N SER A 57 -11.53 11.75 9.29
CA SER A 57 -11.84 10.33 9.37
C SER A 57 -10.85 9.59 10.28
N ALA A 58 -9.54 9.79 10.09
CA ALA A 58 -8.51 9.18 10.92
C ALA A 58 -8.62 9.62 12.39
N GLU A 59 -8.80 10.92 12.65
CA GLU A 59 -8.98 11.45 14.00
C GLU A 59 -10.22 10.89 14.70
N ARG A 60 -11.35 10.81 13.98
CA ARG A 60 -12.64 10.33 14.53
C ARG A 60 -12.65 8.82 14.74
N PHE A 61 -12.11 8.06 13.80
CA PHE A 61 -12.30 6.60 13.74
C PHE A 61 -11.08 5.80 14.18
N ALA A 62 -9.90 6.41 14.28
CA ALA A 62 -8.71 5.79 14.85
C ALA A 62 -7.96 6.75 15.79
N PRO A 63 -8.62 7.30 16.83
CA PRO A 63 -8.00 8.26 17.75
C PRO A 63 -6.80 7.68 18.52
N TRP A 64 -6.65 6.35 18.56
CA TRP A 64 -5.51 5.65 19.16
C TRP A 64 -4.24 5.70 18.29
N VAL A 65 -4.31 6.11 17.02
CA VAL A 65 -3.13 6.21 16.15
C VAL A 65 -2.09 7.11 16.81
N ARG A 66 -0.83 6.71 16.77
CA ARG A 66 0.25 7.46 17.41
C ARG A 66 0.63 8.67 16.58
N ARG A 67 0.95 8.46 15.29
CA ARG A 67 1.29 9.50 14.32
C ARG A 67 0.69 9.21 12.95
N ILE A 68 0.40 10.28 12.21
CA ILE A 68 0.02 10.27 10.81
C ILE A 68 1.19 10.92 10.05
N HIS A 69 1.89 10.13 9.24
CA HIS A 69 2.93 10.62 8.33
C HIS A 69 2.28 10.96 6.99
N LEU A 70 2.10 12.26 6.73
CA LEU A 70 1.64 12.76 5.44
C LEU A 70 2.83 12.84 4.49
N VAL A 71 2.94 11.86 3.60
CA VAL A 71 4.01 11.76 2.61
C VAL A 71 3.64 12.60 1.39
N THR A 72 4.49 13.56 1.06
CA THR A 72 4.26 14.48 -0.06
C THR A 72 5.55 14.90 -0.75
N TRP A 73 5.47 15.50 -1.94
CA TRP A 73 6.64 16.06 -2.61
C TRP A 73 7.25 17.23 -1.82
N GLY A 74 6.40 18.05 -1.20
CA GLY A 74 6.84 19.18 -0.37
C GLY A 74 5.85 20.34 -0.31
N HIS A 75 4.92 20.41 -1.26
CA HIS A 75 3.76 21.29 -1.16
C HIS A 75 2.79 20.84 -0.07
N LEU A 76 1.94 21.75 0.35
CA LEU A 76 0.91 21.50 1.35
C LEU A 76 -0.36 22.28 0.97
N PRO A 77 -1.55 21.73 1.27
CA PRO A 77 -2.78 22.50 1.12
C PRO A 77 -2.77 23.70 2.07
N ALA A 78 -3.22 24.87 1.61
CA ALA A 78 -3.23 26.10 2.42
C ALA A 78 -4.06 25.99 3.72
N TRP A 79 -5.04 25.08 3.76
CA TRP A 79 -5.89 24.84 4.92
C TRP A 79 -5.25 23.92 5.97
N LEU A 80 -4.13 23.27 5.66
CA LEU A 80 -3.55 22.25 6.54
C LEU A 80 -2.81 22.89 7.73
N ASP A 81 -3.31 22.63 8.93
CA ASP A 81 -2.61 22.96 10.16
C ASP A 81 -1.51 21.92 10.46
N THR A 82 -0.25 22.33 10.25
CA THR A 82 0.92 21.49 10.49
C THR A 82 1.34 21.43 11.96
N SER A 83 0.71 22.21 12.85
CA SER A 83 0.97 22.18 14.29
C SER A 83 0.24 21.06 15.03
N ALA A 84 -0.67 20.35 14.34
CA ALA A 84 -1.43 19.25 14.92
C ALA A 84 -0.51 18.16 15.52
N PRO A 85 -0.63 17.81 16.82
CA PRO A 85 0.38 16.99 17.53
C PRO A 85 0.68 15.61 16.94
N LYS A 86 -0.30 15.00 16.26
CA LYS A 86 -0.15 13.67 15.64
C LYS A 86 0.27 13.72 14.19
N LEU A 87 0.23 14.88 13.55
CA LEU A 87 0.56 15.04 12.14
C LEU A 87 2.07 15.25 11.98
N ARG A 88 2.69 14.46 11.10
CA ARG A 88 4.06 14.66 10.65
C ARG A 88 4.04 14.80 9.14
N VAL A 89 4.39 15.98 8.65
CA VAL A 89 4.66 16.18 7.22
C VAL A 89 6.01 15.54 6.91
N VAL A 90 6.03 14.65 5.92
CA VAL A 90 7.23 13.96 5.46
C VAL A 90 7.38 14.21 3.96
N ARG A 91 8.45 14.91 3.57
CA ARG A 91 8.72 15.18 2.16
C ARG A 91 9.43 13.99 1.54
N HIS A 92 9.27 13.76 0.23
CA HIS A 92 9.98 12.69 -0.47
C HIS A 92 11.50 12.70 -0.19
N ARG A 93 12.12 13.89 -0.18
CA ARG A 93 13.53 14.08 0.15
C ARG A 93 13.95 13.76 1.59
N ASP A 94 13.01 13.68 2.52
CA ASP A 94 13.32 13.45 3.93
C ASP A 94 13.60 11.96 4.23
N PHE A 95 13.24 11.04 3.32
CA PHE A 95 13.40 9.58 3.55
C PHE A 95 13.85 8.77 2.33
N ILE A 96 13.66 9.28 1.11
CA ILE A 96 14.11 8.61 -0.11
C ILE A 96 15.60 8.95 -0.35
N PRO A 97 16.48 7.95 -0.59
CA PRO A 97 17.87 8.18 -0.98
C PRO A 97 18.02 9.13 -2.17
N ALA A 98 19.06 9.97 -2.13
CA ALA A 98 19.28 11.03 -3.09
C ALA A 98 19.42 10.52 -4.54
N GLU A 99 19.99 9.33 -4.74
CA GLU A 99 20.10 8.73 -6.06
C GLU A 99 18.73 8.45 -6.72
N TYR A 100 17.69 8.23 -5.92
CA TYR A 100 16.31 8.01 -6.39
C TYR A 100 15.50 9.30 -6.47
N LEU A 101 16.09 10.48 -6.20
CA LEU A 101 15.42 11.77 -6.28
C LEU A 101 15.87 12.65 -7.48
N PRO A 102 14.99 13.50 -8.03
CA PRO A 102 13.54 13.57 -7.73
C PRO A 102 12.82 12.29 -8.22
N THR A 103 11.63 12.02 -7.71
CA THR A 103 10.81 10.91 -8.20
C THR A 103 9.33 11.28 -8.22
N PHE A 104 8.67 10.85 -9.29
CA PHE A 104 7.23 10.91 -9.51
C PHE A 104 6.66 9.50 -9.68
N ASN A 105 7.48 8.49 -9.42
CA ASN A 105 7.11 7.09 -9.44
C ASN A 105 6.56 6.71 -8.07
N SER A 106 5.24 6.52 -7.97
CA SER A 106 4.59 6.09 -6.72
C SER A 106 5.14 4.76 -6.19
N LEU A 107 5.64 3.87 -7.06
CA LEU A 107 6.27 2.62 -6.63
C LEU A 107 7.56 2.92 -5.89
N ALA A 108 8.40 3.81 -6.42
CA ALA A 108 9.63 4.23 -5.74
C ALA A 108 9.31 4.87 -4.37
N ILE A 109 8.32 5.76 -4.32
CA ILE A 109 7.89 6.41 -3.07
C ILE A 109 7.44 5.35 -2.05
N GLY A 110 6.56 4.43 -2.46
CA GLY A 110 6.08 3.33 -1.64
C GLY A 110 7.21 2.43 -1.14
N LEU A 111 8.12 2.01 -2.02
CA LEU A 111 9.25 1.10 -1.73
C LEU A 111 10.24 1.65 -0.66
N ASN A 112 10.18 2.94 -0.37
CA ASN A 112 11.07 3.64 0.56
C ASN A 112 10.47 3.89 1.95
N LEU A 113 9.18 3.62 2.19
CA LEU A 113 8.47 4.05 3.42
C LEU A 113 9.17 3.68 4.75
N HIS A 114 9.78 2.50 4.82
CA HIS A 114 10.52 2.04 5.99
C HIS A 114 11.71 2.93 6.40
N ARG A 115 12.13 3.88 5.55
CA ARG A 115 13.20 4.84 5.81
C ARG A 115 12.71 6.11 6.50
N ILE A 116 11.39 6.32 6.62
CA ILE A 116 10.82 7.49 7.32
C ILE A 116 11.34 7.53 8.77
N GLU A 117 11.93 8.66 9.14
CA GLU A 117 12.46 8.89 10.47
C GLU A 117 11.33 8.85 11.51
N GLY A 118 11.53 8.07 12.58
CA GLY A 118 10.56 7.95 13.66
C GLY A 118 9.31 7.14 13.34
N LEU A 119 9.24 6.49 12.17
CA LEU A 119 8.18 5.53 11.82
C LEU A 119 8.20 4.33 12.77
N ALA A 120 7.03 3.99 13.33
CA ALA A 120 6.86 2.86 14.22
C ALA A 120 7.13 1.51 13.52
N GLU A 121 7.41 0.46 14.30
CA GLU A 121 7.54 -0.90 13.78
C GLU A 121 6.22 -1.38 13.17
N GLN A 122 5.08 -1.01 13.75
CA GLN A 122 3.75 -1.28 13.20
C GLN A 122 3.22 -0.02 12.51
N PHE A 123 2.93 -0.12 11.21
CA PHE A 123 2.35 1.00 10.48
C PHE A 123 1.35 0.53 9.42
N VAL A 124 0.42 1.40 9.06
CA VAL A 124 -0.61 1.14 8.06
C VAL A 124 -0.46 2.14 6.93
N VAL A 125 -0.38 1.63 5.70
CA VAL A 125 -0.24 2.44 4.49
C VAL A 125 -1.61 2.69 3.89
N PHE A 126 -1.88 3.95 3.58
CA PHE A 126 -3.10 4.43 2.93
C PHE A 126 -2.72 5.16 1.64
N ASN A 127 -3.44 4.85 0.58
CA ASN A 127 -3.60 5.81 -0.51
C ASN A 127 -4.61 6.89 -0.08
N ASP A 128 -4.62 8.02 -0.77
CA ASP A 128 -5.54 9.14 -0.54
C ASP A 128 -7.02 8.81 -0.86
N ASP A 129 -7.26 7.70 -1.55
CA ASP A 129 -8.58 7.15 -1.86
C ASP A 129 -9.09 6.10 -0.85
N MET A 130 -8.37 5.85 0.25
CA MET A 130 -8.74 4.86 1.27
C MET A 130 -9.19 5.53 2.58
N PHE A 131 -10.46 5.36 2.96
CA PHE A 131 -11.05 6.04 4.12
C PHE A 131 -11.47 5.08 5.24
N LEU A 132 -11.36 5.55 6.48
CA LEU A 132 -12.08 4.94 7.60
C LEU A 132 -13.49 5.53 7.67
N THR A 133 -14.52 4.69 7.74
CA THR A 133 -15.92 5.15 7.75
C THR A 133 -16.65 4.80 9.04
N ARG A 134 -16.00 4.05 9.94
CA ARG A 134 -16.52 3.66 11.25
C ARG A 134 -15.37 3.47 12.24
N PRO A 135 -15.63 3.53 13.56
CA PRO A 135 -14.59 3.36 14.57
C PRO A 135 -13.82 2.04 14.39
N CYS A 136 -12.50 2.14 14.32
CA CYS A 136 -11.58 1.02 14.23
C CYS A 136 -10.83 0.86 15.55
N ARG A 137 -10.47 -0.37 15.89
CA ARG A 137 -9.58 -0.70 17.01
C ARG A 137 -8.18 -1.04 16.47
N PRO A 138 -7.11 -0.92 17.28
CA PRO A 138 -5.78 -1.38 16.90
C PRO A 138 -5.77 -2.82 16.38
N ASP A 139 -6.60 -3.69 16.95
CA ASP A 139 -6.71 -5.11 16.59
C ASP A 139 -7.36 -5.39 15.22
N HIS A 140 -7.94 -4.38 14.58
CA HIS A 140 -8.29 -4.49 13.16
C HIS A 140 -7.06 -4.51 12.26
N PHE A 141 -5.98 -3.85 12.66
CA PHE A 141 -4.74 -3.75 11.88
C PHE A 141 -3.66 -4.71 12.38
N PHE A 142 -3.56 -4.92 13.69
CA PHE A 142 -2.51 -5.77 14.28
C PHE A 142 -3.03 -6.66 15.41
N ARG A 143 -2.84 -7.98 15.29
CA ARG A 143 -3.19 -8.96 16.35
C ARG A 143 -1.97 -9.75 16.76
N GLY A 144 -1.62 -9.68 18.04
CA GLY A 144 -0.42 -10.33 18.57
C GLY A 144 0.88 -9.80 17.95
N GLY A 145 0.90 -8.53 17.51
CA GLY A 145 2.04 -7.91 16.83
C GLY A 145 2.21 -8.33 15.37
N LEU A 146 1.22 -9.02 14.78
CA LEU A 146 1.20 -9.39 13.37
C LEU A 146 0.18 -8.55 12.60
N PRO A 147 0.48 -8.09 11.37
CA PRO A 147 -0.49 -7.45 10.49
C PRO A 147 -1.72 -8.33 10.26
N CYS A 148 -2.89 -7.72 10.27
CA CYS A 148 -4.15 -8.37 9.95
C CYS A 148 -4.41 -8.31 8.44
N ASP A 149 -4.63 -9.45 7.81
CA ASP A 149 -4.79 -9.54 6.35
C ASP A 149 -5.63 -10.75 5.93
N MET A 150 -6.07 -10.78 4.68
CA MET A 150 -6.73 -11.90 4.00
C MET A 150 -5.79 -12.51 2.96
N ALA A 151 -5.30 -13.72 3.24
CA ALA A 151 -4.64 -14.55 2.23
C ALA A 151 -5.69 -15.25 1.36
N ARG A 152 -5.89 -14.77 0.13
CA ARG A 152 -6.84 -15.35 -0.83
C ARG A 152 -6.17 -15.47 -2.19
N LEU A 153 -6.20 -16.65 -2.80
CA LEU A 153 -5.71 -16.81 -4.17
C LEU A 153 -6.70 -16.16 -5.17
N CYS A 154 -6.16 -15.62 -6.26
CA CYS A 154 -6.94 -15.17 -7.40
C CYS A 154 -6.16 -15.41 -8.70
N ALA A 155 -6.84 -15.27 -9.84
CA ALA A 155 -6.16 -15.04 -11.10
C ALA A 155 -5.98 -13.53 -11.26
N VAL A 156 -4.76 -13.08 -11.61
CA VAL A 156 -4.52 -11.67 -11.93
C VAL A 156 -5.34 -11.29 -13.16
N ARG A 157 -6.13 -10.22 -13.03
CA ARG A 157 -6.94 -9.70 -14.13
C ARG A 157 -6.14 -8.66 -14.93
N PRO A 158 -6.29 -8.61 -16.26
CA PRO A 158 -5.78 -7.50 -17.05
C PRO A 158 -6.29 -6.17 -16.51
N SER A 159 -5.37 -5.25 -16.24
CA SER A 159 -5.64 -3.88 -15.76
C SER A 159 -4.40 -3.03 -15.95
N SER A 160 -4.54 -1.71 -15.77
CA SER A 160 -3.43 -0.76 -15.85
C SER A 160 -2.31 -1.04 -14.84
N ILE A 161 -2.59 -1.74 -13.74
CA ILE A 161 -1.60 -2.16 -12.73
C ILE A 161 -1.23 -3.65 -12.82
N GLY A 162 -1.85 -4.40 -13.74
CA GLY A 162 -1.70 -5.87 -13.80
C GLY A 162 -0.25 -6.30 -14.04
N HIS A 163 0.51 -5.55 -14.84
CA HIS A 163 1.93 -5.81 -15.10
C HIS A 163 2.78 -5.71 -13.82
N ILE A 164 2.48 -4.75 -12.94
CA ILE A 164 3.18 -4.57 -11.65
C ILE A 164 2.96 -5.80 -10.77
N ILE A 165 1.70 -6.27 -10.68
CA ILE A 165 1.35 -7.47 -9.91
C ILE A 165 2.05 -8.71 -10.48
N TYR A 166 2.13 -8.84 -11.82
CA TYR A 166 2.86 -9.94 -12.44
C TYR A 166 4.36 -9.89 -12.16
N ASN A 167 4.98 -8.72 -12.17
CA ASN A 167 6.39 -8.56 -11.81
C ASN A 167 6.64 -8.96 -10.35
N ASP A 168 5.75 -8.58 -9.43
CA ASP A 168 5.83 -9.00 -8.03
C ASP A 168 5.69 -10.53 -7.90
N LEU A 169 4.73 -11.13 -8.62
CA LEU A 169 4.52 -12.58 -8.61
C LEU A 169 5.65 -13.37 -9.27
N GLU A 170 6.33 -12.82 -10.27
CA GLU A 170 7.53 -13.42 -10.87
C GLU A 170 8.59 -13.65 -9.78
N LEU A 171 8.92 -12.59 -9.04
CA LEU A 171 9.91 -12.63 -7.96
C LEU A 171 9.46 -13.50 -6.79
N LEU A 172 8.17 -13.48 -6.47
CA LEU A 172 7.59 -14.31 -5.42
C LEU A 172 7.67 -15.80 -5.78
N ASN A 173 7.25 -16.18 -6.98
CA ASN A 173 7.23 -17.57 -7.46
C ASN A 173 8.64 -18.14 -7.70
N ALA A 174 9.63 -17.28 -8.01
CA ALA A 174 11.03 -17.69 -8.05
C ALA A 174 11.56 -18.15 -6.68
N ARG A 175 10.94 -17.67 -5.59
CA ARG A 175 11.36 -17.97 -4.22
C ARG A 175 10.45 -18.96 -3.48
N TRP A 176 9.15 -18.96 -3.79
CA TRP A 176 8.13 -19.69 -3.03
C TRP A 176 7.34 -20.65 -3.92
N SER A 177 7.17 -21.88 -3.44
CA SER A 177 6.20 -22.83 -3.97
C SER A 177 4.85 -22.61 -3.29
N ALA A 178 3.81 -22.26 -4.07
CA ALA A 178 2.47 -22.05 -3.55
C ALA A 178 1.94 -23.32 -2.84
N ARG A 179 2.20 -24.50 -3.41
CA ARG A 179 1.80 -25.77 -2.81
C ARG A 179 2.41 -25.97 -1.42
N GLU A 180 3.68 -25.62 -1.24
CA GLU A 180 4.36 -25.74 0.05
C GLU A 180 3.87 -24.72 1.07
N VAL A 181 3.71 -23.46 0.64
CA VAL A 181 3.19 -22.38 1.48
C VAL A 181 1.78 -22.71 1.97
N LEU A 182 0.88 -23.11 1.06
CA LEU A 182 -0.51 -23.46 1.39
C LEU A 182 -0.57 -24.64 2.35
N ARG A 183 0.30 -25.65 2.18
CA ARG A 183 0.39 -26.79 3.11
C ARG A 183 0.91 -26.36 4.48
N ARG A 184 1.99 -25.58 4.52
CA ARG A 184 2.64 -25.14 5.76
C ARG A 184 1.77 -24.19 6.58
N HIS A 185 0.99 -23.34 5.92
CA HIS A 185 0.19 -22.30 6.54
C HIS A 185 -1.32 -22.47 6.28
N ALA A 186 -1.79 -23.72 6.12
CA ALA A 186 -3.17 -24.05 5.76
C ALA A 186 -4.22 -23.37 6.65
N ALA A 187 -4.03 -23.36 7.97
CA ALA A 187 -4.95 -22.72 8.91
C ALA A 187 -5.11 -21.20 8.70
N LYS A 188 -4.09 -20.54 8.12
CA LYS A 188 -4.13 -19.12 7.78
C LYS A 188 -4.67 -18.89 6.38
N TRP A 189 -4.24 -19.67 5.39
CA TRP A 189 -4.68 -19.51 3.99
C TRP A 189 -6.12 -19.97 3.73
N PHE A 190 -6.63 -20.88 4.55
CA PHE A 190 -8.02 -21.37 4.48
C PHE A 190 -8.81 -21.03 5.74
N SER A 191 -8.57 -19.84 6.31
CA SER A 191 -9.26 -19.41 7.51
C SER A 191 -10.77 -19.23 7.26
N PRO A 192 -11.66 -19.76 8.13
CA PRO A 192 -13.11 -19.57 8.00
C PRO A 192 -13.54 -18.09 8.05
N ARG A 193 -12.69 -17.23 8.62
CA ARG A 193 -12.90 -15.77 8.67
C ARG A 193 -13.03 -15.11 7.29
N TYR A 194 -12.51 -15.73 6.24
CA TYR A 194 -12.58 -15.19 4.88
C TYR A 194 -13.95 -15.36 4.24
N GLY A 195 -14.81 -16.21 4.81
CA GLY A 195 -16.11 -16.56 4.27
C GLY A 195 -16.04 -17.57 3.12
N VAL A 196 -17.11 -18.35 2.98
CA VAL A 196 -17.18 -19.52 2.07
C VAL A 196 -16.83 -19.18 0.62
N ARG A 197 -17.29 -18.03 0.10
CA ARG A 197 -17.03 -17.61 -1.29
C ARG A 197 -15.55 -17.41 -1.57
N ASN A 198 -14.80 -16.84 -0.64
CA ASN A 198 -13.36 -16.59 -0.81
C ASN A 198 -12.53 -17.86 -0.64
N LEU A 199 -12.97 -18.76 0.24
CA LEU A 199 -12.38 -20.09 0.40
C LEU A 199 -12.55 -20.93 -0.87
N LEU A 200 -13.76 -20.97 -1.45
CA LEU A 200 -14.01 -21.70 -2.70
C LEU A 200 -13.11 -21.19 -3.84
N LYS A 201 -13.00 -19.87 -4.02
CA LYS A 201 -12.09 -19.27 -5.01
C LYS A 201 -10.63 -19.67 -4.79
N SER A 202 -10.21 -19.80 -3.53
CA SER A 202 -8.84 -20.21 -3.23
C SER A 202 -8.63 -21.70 -3.48
N LEU A 203 -9.59 -22.54 -3.12
CA LEU A 203 -9.54 -23.99 -3.35
C LEU A 203 -9.44 -24.33 -4.85
N THR A 204 -10.18 -23.62 -5.71
CA THR A 204 -10.10 -23.83 -7.18
C THR A 204 -8.73 -23.51 -7.76
N LEU A 205 -7.91 -22.72 -7.07
CA LEU A 205 -6.56 -22.34 -7.48
C LEU A 205 -5.45 -23.02 -6.67
N ALA A 206 -5.79 -23.79 -5.63
CA ALA A 206 -4.81 -24.45 -4.77
C ALA A 206 -4.12 -25.66 -5.44
N VAL A 207 -4.60 -26.08 -6.61
CA VAL A 207 -4.01 -27.19 -7.38
C VAL A 207 -2.68 -26.83 -8.03
N TRP A 208 -2.45 -25.55 -8.31
CA TRP A 208 -1.22 -25.05 -8.94
C TRP A 208 -0.05 -25.05 -7.94
N SER A 209 1.15 -25.40 -8.42
CA SER A 209 2.36 -25.34 -7.59
C SER A 209 2.93 -23.92 -7.45
N PHE A 210 2.45 -22.98 -8.25
CA PHE A 210 2.83 -21.56 -8.24
C PHE A 210 1.61 -20.70 -7.87
N PHE A 211 1.84 -19.44 -7.54
CA PHE A 211 0.79 -18.43 -7.28
C PHE A 211 0.33 -17.82 -8.60
N PRO A 212 -0.89 -18.13 -9.08
CA PRO A 212 -1.49 -17.44 -10.24
C PRO A 212 -1.89 -15.99 -9.93
N GLY A 213 -1.93 -15.65 -8.64
CA GLY A 213 -2.28 -14.34 -8.11
C GLY A 213 -2.67 -14.43 -6.63
N ILE A 214 -2.40 -13.34 -5.92
CA ILE A 214 -2.85 -13.13 -4.55
C ILE A 214 -3.77 -11.92 -4.57
N PHE A 215 -4.90 -12.00 -3.87
CA PHE A 215 -5.88 -10.93 -3.87
C PHE A 215 -5.38 -9.69 -3.15
N ASP A 216 -5.40 -8.57 -3.86
CA ASP A 216 -5.19 -7.24 -3.30
C ASP A 216 -6.54 -6.54 -3.11
N PRO A 217 -6.93 -6.22 -1.86
CA PRO A 217 -8.25 -5.68 -1.57
C PRO A 217 -8.40 -4.18 -1.85
N HIS A 218 -7.30 -3.47 -2.17
CA HIS A 218 -7.24 -2.00 -2.25
C HIS A 218 -7.82 -1.34 -0.99
N LEU A 219 -7.31 -1.76 0.16
CA LEU A 219 -7.65 -1.28 1.50
C LEU A 219 -6.39 -0.85 2.24
N PRO A 220 -6.50 -0.11 3.35
CA PRO A 220 -5.34 0.26 4.16
C PRO A 220 -4.54 -0.97 4.56
N GLN A 221 -3.25 -0.99 4.21
CA GLN A 221 -2.42 -2.18 4.33
C GLN A 221 -1.51 -2.08 5.55
N PRO A 222 -1.68 -2.94 6.58
CA PRO A 222 -0.77 -3.00 7.70
C PRO A 222 0.54 -3.72 7.31
N TYR A 223 1.65 -3.17 7.77
CA TYR A 223 3.00 -3.70 7.59
C TYR A 223 3.80 -3.66 8.89
N LEU A 224 4.86 -4.45 8.92
CA LEU A 224 5.92 -4.34 9.91
C LEU A 224 7.18 -3.78 9.26
N ARG A 225 7.80 -2.78 9.87
CA ARG A 225 8.99 -2.11 9.32
C ARG A 225 10.13 -3.09 9.06
N ARG A 226 10.32 -4.11 9.92
CA ARG A 226 11.28 -5.20 9.68
C ARG A 226 11.06 -5.99 8.38
N GLN A 227 9.83 -6.09 7.86
CA GLN A 227 9.55 -6.79 6.61
C GLN A 227 10.22 -6.10 5.42
N TRP A 228 10.27 -4.76 5.46
CA TRP A 228 10.87 -3.94 4.44
C TRP A 228 12.39 -4.00 4.46
N PHE A 229 13.00 -3.92 5.65
CA PHE A 229 14.44 -4.12 5.81
C PHE A 229 14.88 -5.48 5.27
N ARG A 230 14.09 -6.53 5.50
CA ARG A 230 14.34 -7.87 4.96
C ARG A 230 14.16 -7.93 3.44
N ALA A 231 13.16 -7.26 2.88
CA ALA A 231 12.97 -7.23 1.42
C ALA A 231 14.17 -6.55 0.72
N TRP A 232 14.60 -5.39 1.24
CA TRP A 232 15.74 -4.64 0.73
C TRP A 232 17.10 -5.31 0.97
N GLY A 233 17.30 -5.92 2.14
CA GLY A 233 18.53 -6.64 2.47
C GLY A 233 18.58 -8.08 1.98
N GLY A 234 17.53 -8.54 1.28
CA GLY A 234 17.37 -9.92 0.82
C GLY A 234 17.49 -10.05 -0.70
N ALA A 235 16.89 -11.12 -1.23
CA ALA A 235 16.99 -11.52 -2.64
C ALA A 235 16.36 -10.54 -3.64
N TRP A 236 15.65 -9.51 -3.18
CA TRP A 236 14.94 -8.56 -4.04
C TRP A 236 15.55 -7.16 -4.03
N GLY A 237 16.59 -6.91 -3.23
CA GLY A 237 17.21 -5.59 -3.09
C GLY A 237 17.59 -4.94 -4.42
N GLU A 238 18.19 -5.70 -5.34
CA GLU A 238 18.58 -5.21 -6.68
C GLU A 238 17.37 -4.81 -7.54
N ARG A 239 16.28 -5.60 -7.50
CA ARG A 239 15.05 -5.29 -8.26
C ARG A 239 14.29 -4.09 -7.67
N LEU A 240 14.34 -3.95 -6.34
CA LEU A 240 13.78 -2.80 -5.63
C LEU A 240 14.57 -1.52 -5.95
N ASP A 241 15.90 -1.58 -5.94
CA ASP A 241 16.80 -0.50 -6.38
C ASP A 241 16.51 -0.09 -7.83
N ALA A 242 16.46 -1.06 -8.75
CA ALA A 242 16.16 -0.80 -10.16
C ALA A 242 14.82 -0.09 -10.35
N THR A 243 13.78 -0.49 -9.62
CA THR A 243 12.47 0.19 -9.64
C THR A 243 12.57 1.63 -9.13
N CYS A 244 13.34 1.86 -8.06
CA CYS A 244 13.49 3.18 -7.47
C CYS A 244 14.30 4.14 -8.34
N ARG A 245 15.16 3.64 -9.24
CA ARG A 245 15.91 4.46 -10.20
C ARG A 245 15.04 5.02 -11.33
N HIS A 246 13.86 4.44 -11.57
CA HIS A 246 12.92 5.01 -12.52
C HIS A 246 12.20 6.21 -11.90
N ARG A 247 12.40 7.39 -12.51
CA ARG A 247 11.79 8.67 -12.12
C ARG A 247 10.27 8.67 -12.32
N LEU A 248 9.80 7.96 -13.34
CA LEU A 248 8.40 7.69 -13.66
C LEU A 248 8.11 6.19 -13.53
N ARG A 249 6.83 5.81 -13.51
CA ARG A 249 6.48 4.37 -13.55
C ARG A 249 7.05 3.72 -14.81
N SER A 250 7.48 2.48 -14.65
CA SER A 250 8.02 1.64 -15.71
C SER A 250 7.25 0.32 -15.74
N ILE A 251 7.12 -0.27 -16.93
CA ILE A 251 6.50 -1.59 -17.11
C ILE A 251 7.23 -2.69 -16.31
N THR A 252 8.50 -2.47 -15.97
CA THR A 252 9.34 -3.38 -15.16
C THR A 252 9.21 -3.15 -13.65
N GLY A 253 8.41 -2.17 -13.24
CA GLY A 253 8.28 -1.77 -11.84
C GLY A 253 7.63 -2.84 -10.97
N ILE A 254 8.12 -2.94 -9.73
CA ILE A 254 7.56 -3.77 -8.65
C ILE A 254 7.00 -2.89 -7.54
N SER A 255 6.10 -3.42 -6.72
CA SER A 255 5.39 -2.65 -5.69
C SER A 255 5.68 -3.13 -4.27
N ASP A 256 5.15 -2.39 -3.29
CA ASP A 256 5.14 -2.81 -1.89
C ASP A 256 4.29 -4.07 -1.66
N TYR A 257 3.40 -4.45 -2.59
CA TYR A 257 2.71 -5.73 -2.52
C TYR A 257 3.65 -6.92 -2.52
N LEU A 258 4.85 -6.83 -3.10
CA LEU A 258 5.87 -7.88 -2.94
C LEU A 258 6.21 -8.14 -1.46
N VAL A 259 6.31 -7.08 -0.65
CA VAL A 259 6.55 -7.17 0.80
C VAL A 259 5.35 -7.83 1.49
N ARG A 260 4.13 -7.45 1.09
CA ARG A 260 2.89 -8.07 1.60
C ARG A 260 2.84 -9.56 1.24
N TYR A 261 3.12 -9.93 0.00
CA TYR A 261 3.07 -11.30 -0.45
C TYR A 261 4.08 -12.17 0.29
N ASP A 262 5.31 -11.69 0.52
CA ASP A 262 6.31 -12.42 1.33
C ASP A 262 5.81 -12.64 2.77
N MET A 263 5.20 -11.62 3.38
CA MET A 263 4.57 -11.75 4.70
C MET A 263 3.51 -12.86 4.71
N LEU A 264 2.66 -12.95 3.69
CA LEU A 264 1.64 -13.98 3.57
C LEU A 264 2.27 -15.38 3.37
N CYS A 265 3.29 -15.49 2.52
CA CYS A 265 4.01 -16.74 2.26
C CYS A 265 4.73 -17.28 3.49
N ARG A 266 5.24 -16.40 4.36
CA ARG A 266 5.86 -16.75 5.64
C ARG A 266 4.86 -17.04 6.76
N GLY A 267 3.58 -16.76 6.53
CA GLY A 267 2.55 -16.83 7.56
C GLY A 267 2.73 -15.79 8.67
N GLU A 268 3.36 -14.65 8.40
CA GLU A 268 3.63 -13.57 9.38
C GLU A 268 2.45 -12.59 9.53
N PHE A 269 1.23 -13.10 9.47
CA PHE A 269 0.01 -12.30 9.53
C PHE A 269 -1.07 -12.98 10.38
N ALA A 270 -2.07 -12.21 10.80
CA ALA A 270 -3.27 -12.69 11.49
C ALA A 270 -4.48 -12.69 10.54
N PRO A 271 -5.15 -13.83 10.29
CA PRO A 271 -6.28 -13.90 9.36
C PRO A 271 -7.42 -12.95 9.73
N LEU A 272 -7.80 -12.06 8.81
CA LEU A 272 -8.90 -11.11 8.92
C LEU A 272 -9.89 -11.31 7.76
N GLY A 273 -11.18 -11.32 8.08
CA GLY A 273 -12.23 -11.22 7.06
C GLY A 273 -12.45 -9.75 6.71
N LEU A 274 -12.63 -9.44 5.42
CA LEU A 274 -12.81 -8.07 4.92
C LEU A 274 -14.27 -7.75 4.61
N GLY A 275 -15.22 -8.45 5.26
CA GLY A 275 -16.66 -8.30 5.00
C GLY A 275 -17.24 -6.96 5.47
N ASP A 276 -16.47 -6.21 6.25
CA ASP A 276 -16.79 -4.93 6.86
C ASP A 276 -16.09 -3.75 6.16
N SER A 277 -15.52 -4.03 4.99
CA SER A 277 -14.77 -3.13 4.13
C SER A 277 -15.31 -3.23 2.69
N ARG A 278 -15.27 -2.14 1.93
CA ARG A 278 -15.82 -2.10 0.58
C ARG A 278 -14.98 -1.20 -0.32
N LEU A 279 -14.65 -1.71 -1.51
CA LEU A 279 -14.16 -0.90 -2.63
C LEU A 279 -15.37 -0.46 -3.45
N VAL A 280 -15.48 0.85 -3.72
CA VAL A 280 -16.53 1.42 -4.56
C VAL A 280 -15.88 2.28 -5.64
N THR A 281 -16.27 2.05 -6.89
CA THR A 281 -15.91 2.94 -7.99
C THR A 281 -16.83 4.14 -7.95
N LEU A 282 -16.28 5.36 -7.96
CA LEU A 282 -17.07 6.59 -8.09
C LEU A 282 -17.63 6.69 -9.52
N ALA A 283 -18.94 6.57 -9.63
CA ALA A 283 -19.73 6.74 -10.84
C ALA A 283 -21.12 7.29 -10.47
N ASP A 284 -21.82 7.93 -11.41
CA ASP A 284 -23.11 8.59 -11.15
C ASP A 284 -24.14 7.65 -10.51
N ASP A 285 -24.14 6.38 -10.90
CA ASP A 285 -25.03 5.31 -10.39
C ASP A 285 -24.63 4.75 -9.02
N THR A 286 -23.43 5.06 -8.53
CA THR A 286 -22.91 4.57 -7.24
C THR A 286 -22.93 5.62 -6.13
N LEU A 287 -23.17 6.89 -6.45
CA LEU A 287 -23.13 8.02 -5.50
C LEU A 287 -24.02 7.78 -4.27
N GLU A 288 -25.27 7.36 -4.47
CA GLU A 288 -26.19 7.08 -3.37
C GLU A 288 -25.68 5.98 -2.44
N ALA A 289 -25.00 4.97 -2.98
CA ALA A 289 -24.47 3.86 -2.20
C ALA A 289 -23.20 4.22 -1.41
N ILE A 290 -22.53 5.31 -1.78
CA ILE A 290 -21.34 5.85 -1.11
C ILE A 290 -21.73 6.82 0.01
N CYS A 291 -22.81 7.59 -0.19
CA CYS A 291 -23.27 8.61 0.74
C CYS A 291 -24.13 8.06 1.91
N ARG A 292 -24.47 6.77 1.93
CA ARG A 292 -25.20 6.08 3.00
C ARG A 292 -24.25 5.48 4.03
#